data_AF-A0AAI8VHU7-F1
#
_entry.id   AF-A0AAI8VHU7-F1
#
_cell.length_a   1.000
_cell.length_b   1.000
_cell.length_c   1.000
_cell.angle_alpha   90.00
_cell.angle_beta   90.00
_cell.angle_gamma   90.00
#
_symmetry.space_group_name_H-M   'P 1'
#
loop_
_entity.id
_entity.type
_entity.pdbx_description
1 polymer ?
#
loop_
_entity_poly.entity_id
_entity_poly.type
_entity_poly.pdbx_seq_one_letter_code
_entity_poly.pdbx_strand_id
1 'polypeptide(L)'
;MPIVKLTGRRGVPADPAHHFYNRFKLPQDDGQHHLDPAWFDRQKQRHVEKDDPSLRRWLVDEVNILKAFHDGDTDAEETAHDITRPISTSSVPDLGGYSDGILASNGLWFVLITALIEWPCERIADLLALLDAIARIPDKIHKGEVIGDEHGDALSWSGFPYFALSWPDDLQPGQICRQCPDAAARALARRLYLKIRDIEAQLVARHVMGMSRQMIRTVICALETDKKDVDGSDDAQQVVAPNEAVAYDQVVLDFHIPAVAFLFQYNVREVYDLVVVRDGLRDWTRRSMPDGARRFEDGATRWVFWERRLGELAGGSADEEVRGAAEAALGSMALGEGVWRDEAR
;
A
#
# COMPACT_ATOMS: atom_id res chain seq x y z
N MET A 1 42.00 -30.14 15.66
CA MET A 1 41.53 -29.05 14.78
C MET A 1 42.16 -29.18 13.41
N PRO A 2 41.37 -29.52 12.37
CA PRO A 2 41.73 -29.23 10.99
C PRO A 2 40.79 -28.16 10.41
N ILE A 3 41.39 -27.16 9.78
CA ILE A 3 40.73 -26.12 8.99
C ILE A 3 40.30 -26.77 7.67
N VAL A 4 38.99 -26.84 7.42
CA VAL A 4 38.43 -27.28 6.14
C VAL A 4 38.13 -26.05 5.29
N LYS A 5 38.89 -25.88 4.20
CA LYS A 5 38.59 -24.94 3.12
C LYS A 5 37.37 -25.45 2.34
N LEU A 6 36.29 -24.67 2.34
CA LEU A 6 35.19 -24.85 1.41
C LEU A 6 35.48 -24.07 0.12
N THR A 7 36.05 -24.75 -0.87
CA THR A 7 35.93 -24.36 -2.28
C THR A 7 34.71 -25.07 -2.85
N GLY A 8 33.64 -24.32 -3.10
CA GLY A 8 32.41 -24.85 -3.69
C GLY A 8 31.63 -23.73 -4.38
N ARG A 9 31.83 -23.64 -5.70
CA ARG A 9 31.02 -22.97 -6.74
C ARG A 9 30.22 -21.74 -6.32
N ARG A 10 30.66 -20.57 -6.81
CA ARG A 10 29.84 -19.37 -6.98
C ARG A 10 28.59 -19.75 -7.77
N GLY A 11 27.47 -19.93 -7.08
CA GLY A 11 26.17 -19.68 -7.67
C GLY A 11 26.17 -18.22 -8.12
N VAL A 12 25.71 -18.01 -9.34
CA VAL A 12 25.37 -16.68 -9.86
C VAL A 12 24.56 -15.96 -8.77
N PRO A 13 24.90 -14.73 -8.35
CA PRO A 13 24.02 -13.99 -7.47
C PRO A 13 22.69 -13.87 -8.20
N ALA A 14 21.61 -14.38 -7.61
CA ALA A 14 20.28 -14.06 -8.08
C ALA A 14 20.20 -12.52 -8.13
N ASP A 15 19.92 -12.01 -9.33
CA ASP A 15 19.82 -10.59 -9.60
C ASP A 15 18.81 -9.98 -8.61
N PRO A 16 19.16 -8.97 -7.81
CA PRO A 16 18.20 -8.30 -6.93
C PRO A 16 16.99 -7.73 -7.69
N ALA A 17 17.08 -7.55 -9.02
CA ALA A 17 15.93 -7.20 -9.87
C ALA A 17 14.86 -8.31 -9.97
N HIS A 18 15.20 -9.57 -9.69
CA HIS A 18 14.25 -10.70 -9.76
C HIS A 18 13.37 -10.89 -8.51
N HIS A 19 13.63 -10.17 -7.42
CA HIS A 19 12.83 -10.29 -6.20
C HIS A 19 11.53 -9.48 -6.21
N PHE A 20 11.45 -8.40 -7.00
CA PHE A 20 10.29 -7.50 -7.04
C PHE A 20 9.12 -8.07 -7.86
N TYR A 21 9.41 -8.71 -8.99
CA TYR A 21 8.38 -9.34 -9.86
C TYR A 21 7.76 -10.63 -9.30
N ASN A 22 8.39 -11.23 -8.29
CA ASN A 22 7.91 -12.51 -7.74
C ASN A 22 6.85 -12.34 -6.64
N ARG A 23 6.60 -11.13 -6.14
CA ARG A 23 5.60 -10.93 -5.08
C ARG A 23 4.17 -10.81 -5.60
N PHE A 24 3.98 -10.26 -6.80
CA PHE A 24 2.66 -10.09 -7.41
C PHE A 24 2.72 -10.33 -8.92
N LYS A 25 1.75 -11.09 -9.44
CA LYS A 25 1.61 -11.28 -10.89
C LYS A 25 1.11 -9.98 -11.50
N LEU A 26 1.77 -9.52 -12.57
CA LEU A 26 1.22 -8.44 -13.39
C LEU A 26 -0.18 -8.88 -13.87
N PRO A 27 -1.18 -7.98 -13.83
CA PRO A 27 -2.50 -8.28 -14.37
C PRO A 27 -2.36 -8.77 -15.82
N GLN A 28 -3.13 -9.78 -16.20
CA GLN A 28 -3.24 -10.15 -17.61
C GLN A 28 -4.06 -9.06 -18.33
N ASP A 29 -3.67 -8.74 -19.57
CA ASP A 29 -4.29 -7.69 -20.39
C ASP A 29 -5.62 -8.13 -21.03
N ASP A 30 -6.26 -9.16 -20.49
CA ASP A 30 -7.33 -9.90 -21.15
C ASP A 30 -8.74 -9.49 -20.71
N GLY A 31 -8.88 -8.38 -20.00
CA GLY A 31 -10.19 -7.89 -19.56
C GLY A 31 -10.93 -8.90 -18.67
N GLN A 32 -10.21 -9.87 -18.07
CA GLN A 32 -10.82 -10.85 -17.20
C GLN A 32 -11.25 -10.19 -15.89
N HIS A 33 -12.56 -9.93 -15.79
CA HIS A 33 -13.27 -9.62 -14.54
C HIS A 33 -13.36 -10.83 -13.59
N HIS A 34 -12.55 -11.87 -13.81
CA HIS A 34 -12.69 -13.16 -13.14
C HIS A 34 -11.38 -13.56 -12.49
N LEU A 35 -11.48 -13.92 -11.21
CA LEU A 35 -10.38 -14.49 -10.45
C LEU A 35 -10.05 -15.88 -11.00
N ASP A 36 -8.77 -16.14 -11.24
CA ASP A 36 -8.28 -17.48 -11.63
C ASP A 36 -8.77 -18.52 -10.59
N PRO A 37 -9.49 -19.58 -10.99
CA PRO A 37 -10.00 -20.60 -10.06
C PRO A 37 -8.90 -21.25 -9.20
N ALA A 38 -7.66 -21.32 -9.70
CA ALA A 38 -6.52 -21.85 -8.95
C ALA A 38 -5.95 -20.85 -7.93
N TRP A 39 -6.48 -19.63 -7.82
CA TRP A 39 -6.01 -18.61 -6.88
C TRP A 39 -6.07 -19.11 -5.45
N PHE A 40 -7.20 -19.66 -5.02
CA PHE A 40 -7.38 -20.19 -3.66
C PHE A 40 -6.43 -21.35 -3.37
N ASP A 41 -6.25 -22.26 -4.32
CA ASP A 41 -5.33 -23.38 -4.14
C ASP A 41 -3.87 -22.93 -4.04
N ARG A 42 -3.48 -21.87 -4.76
CA ARG A 42 -2.16 -21.24 -4.56
C ARG A 42 -2.02 -20.62 -3.17
N GLN A 43 -3.06 -19.96 -2.65
CA GLN A 43 -3.01 -19.38 -1.31
C GLN A 43 -2.83 -20.46 -0.23
N LYS A 44 -3.55 -21.59 -0.35
CA LYS A 44 -3.41 -22.74 0.57
C LYS A 44 -1.99 -23.32 0.60
N GLN A 45 -1.25 -23.21 -0.51
CA GLN A 45 0.10 -23.73 -0.68
C GLN A 45 1.19 -22.75 -0.28
N ARG A 46 0.86 -21.54 0.19
CA ARG A 46 1.85 -20.53 0.60
C ARG A 46 2.80 -21.07 1.65
N HIS A 47 4.03 -20.58 1.66
CA HIS A 47 4.97 -20.92 2.72
C HIS A 47 4.40 -20.47 4.06
N VAL A 48 4.52 -21.34 5.06
CA VAL A 48 4.13 -21.07 6.44
C VAL A 48 5.41 -21.18 7.24
N GLU A 49 5.66 -20.18 8.09
CA GLU A 49 6.89 -20.13 8.86
C GLU A 49 7.06 -21.38 9.74
N LYS A 50 8.30 -21.87 9.79
CA LYS A 50 8.72 -23.03 10.61
C LYS A 50 7.99 -24.35 10.28
N ASP A 51 7.25 -24.41 9.16
CA ASP A 51 6.44 -25.56 8.74
C ASP A 51 5.48 -26.07 9.83
N ASP A 52 4.99 -25.16 10.69
CA ASP A 52 4.10 -25.53 11.80
C ASP A 52 2.75 -26.06 11.29
N PRO A 53 2.31 -27.26 11.73
CA PRO A 53 1.04 -27.85 11.28
C PRO A 53 -0.21 -27.04 11.68
N SER A 54 -0.17 -26.30 12.79
CA SER A 54 -1.31 -25.50 13.26
C SER A 54 -1.47 -24.27 12.38
N LEU A 55 -0.37 -23.55 12.11
CA LEU A 55 -0.34 -22.42 11.19
C LEU A 55 -0.77 -22.83 9.77
N ARG A 56 -0.33 -24.01 9.29
CA ARG A 56 -0.79 -24.56 8.00
C ARG A 56 -2.30 -24.82 7.99
N ARG A 57 -2.84 -25.40 9.06
CA ARG A 57 -4.27 -25.67 9.17
C ARG A 57 -5.08 -24.36 9.15
N TRP A 58 -4.69 -23.38 9.96
CA TRP A 58 -5.36 -22.08 10.01
C TRP A 58 -5.38 -21.39 8.64
N LEU A 59 -4.24 -21.35 7.94
CA LEU A 59 -4.18 -20.80 6.58
C LEU A 59 -5.17 -21.50 5.63
N VAL A 60 -5.24 -22.83 5.66
CA VAL A 60 -6.16 -23.57 4.78
C VAL A 60 -7.62 -23.27 5.11
N ASP A 61 -7.97 -23.21 6.41
CA ASP A 61 -9.31 -22.88 6.88
C ASP A 61 -9.69 -21.45 6.47
N GLU A 62 -8.82 -20.47 6.73
CA GLU A 62 -9.01 -19.06 6.36
C GLU A 62 -9.22 -18.87 4.86
N VAL A 63 -8.44 -19.57 4.02
CA VAL A 63 -8.60 -19.50 2.56
C VAL A 63 -9.91 -20.15 2.09
N ASN A 64 -10.36 -21.22 2.74
CA ASN A 64 -11.66 -21.82 2.42
C ASN A 64 -12.82 -20.89 2.81
N ILE A 65 -12.73 -20.21 3.95
CA ILE A 65 -13.71 -19.22 4.40
C ILE A 65 -13.75 -18.03 3.42
N LEU A 66 -12.59 -17.49 3.06
CA LEU A 66 -12.51 -16.42 2.06
C LEU A 66 -13.06 -16.86 0.69
N LYS A 67 -12.91 -18.14 0.31
CA LYS A 67 -13.52 -18.67 -0.91
C LYS A 67 -15.05 -18.69 -0.82
N ALA A 68 -15.63 -19.12 0.30
CA ALA A 68 -17.08 -19.09 0.51
C ALA A 68 -17.62 -17.65 0.41
N PHE A 69 -16.90 -16.68 0.99
CA PHE A 69 -17.21 -15.26 0.84
C PHE A 69 -17.12 -14.78 -0.62
N HIS A 70 -16.04 -15.17 -1.33
CA HIS A 70 -15.88 -14.85 -2.74
C HIS A 70 -17.05 -15.35 -3.59
N ASP A 71 -17.50 -16.58 -3.33
CA ASP A 71 -18.54 -17.27 -4.09
C ASP A 71 -19.96 -16.81 -3.70
N GLY A 72 -20.08 -15.98 -2.67
CA GLY A 72 -21.35 -15.41 -2.19
C GLY A 72 -22.12 -16.34 -1.25
N ASP A 73 -21.47 -17.38 -0.71
CA ASP A 73 -22.07 -18.33 0.23
C ASP A 73 -22.22 -17.74 1.65
N THR A 74 -21.47 -16.68 1.97
CA THR A 74 -21.43 -16.00 3.27
C THR A 74 -21.35 -14.48 3.08
N ASP A 75 -21.82 -13.72 4.07
CA ASP A 75 -21.68 -12.26 4.09
C ASP A 75 -20.42 -11.80 4.85
N ALA A 76 -20.18 -10.48 4.89
CA ALA A 76 -18.98 -9.92 5.51
C ALA A 76 -18.91 -10.19 7.02
N GLU A 77 -20.04 -10.13 7.72
CA GLU A 77 -20.16 -10.36 9.15
C GLU A 77 -19.88 -11.82 9.54
N GLU A 78 -20.51 -12.77 8.85
CA GLU A 78 -20.29 -14.20 9.05
C GLU A 78 -18.85 -14.58 8.72
N THR A 79 -18.35 -14.08 7.58
CA THR A 79 -16.96 -14.30 7.15
C THR A 79 -15.97 -13.73 8.18
N ALA A 80 -16.19 -12.52 8.68
CA ALA A 80 -15.31 -11.90 9.67
C ALA A 80 -15.23 -12.72 10.96
N HIS A 81 -16.38 -13.21 11.44
CA HIS A 81 -16.43 -14.07 12.62
C HIS A 81 -15.66 -15.38 12.37
N ASP A 82 -15.94 -16.06 11.26
CA ASP A 82 -15.36 -17.37 11.01
C ASP A 82 -13.88 -17.32 10.67
N ILE A 83 -13.44 -16.31 9.88
CA ILE A 83 -12.04 -16.18 9.44
C ILE A 83 -11.10 -15.81 10.60
N THR A 84 -11.59 -15.08 11.61
CA THR A 84 -10.79 -14.68 12.78
C THR A 84 -10.78 -15.72 13.89
N ARG A 85 -11.80 -16.59 13.95
CA ARG A 85 -12.01 -17.56 15.02
C ARG A 85 -10.82 -18.50 15.30
N PRO A 86 -10.12 -19.06 14.29
CA PRO A 86 -8.98 -19.94 14.56
C PRO A 86 -7.89 -19.25 15.39
N ILE A 87 -7.66 -17.96 15.12
CA ILE A 87 -6.67 -17.13 15.83
C ILE A 87 -7.22 -16.70 17.19
N SER A 88 -8.46 -16.21 17.25
CA SER A 88 -9.09 -15.73 18.50
C SER A 88 -9.19 -16.81 19.58
N THR A 89 -9.44 -18.06 19.19
CA THR A 89 -9.72 -19.16 20.13
C THR A 89 -8.52 -20.05 20.43
N SER A 90 -7.38 -19.81 19.79
CA SER A 90 -6.15 -20.58 19.99
C SER A 90 -5.18 -19.83 20.88
N SER A 91 -4.32 -20.55 21.61
CA SER A 91 -3.21 -19.91 22.31
C SER A 91 -2.10 -19.53 21.32
N VAL A 92 -1.17 -18.68 21.74
CA VAL A 92 0.02 -18.35 20.95
C VAL A 92 0.79 -19.65 20.65
N PRO A 93 1.15 -19.92 19.38
CA PRO A 93 1.99 -21.05 19.05
C PRO A 93 3.35 -20.98 19.79
N ASP A 94 3.76 -22.06 20.44
CA ASP A 94 5.10 -22.14 21.07
C ASP A 94 6.11 -22.63 20.03
N LEU A 95 6.66 -21.69 19.25
CA LEU A 95 7.64 -21.97 18.20
C LEU A 95 9.03 -21.46 18.56
N GLY A 96 9.27 -21.11 19.82
CA GLY A 96 10.54 -20.63 20.36
C GLY A 96 10.99 -19.25 19.87
N GLY A 97 10.09 -18.43 19.35
CA GLY A 97 10.36 -17.08 18.85
C GLY A 97 9.63 -15.98 19.62
N TYR A 98 10.24 -14.81 19.74
CA TYR A 98 9.61 -13.63 20.36
C TYR A 98 8.41 -13.08 19.55
N SER A 99 8.26 -13.48 18.29
CA SER A 99 7.23 -13.01 17.36
C SER A 99 6.16 -14.07 17.06
N ASP A 100 6.11 -15.18 17.81
CA ASP A 100 5.22 -16.29 17.47
C ASP A 100 3.73 -15.90 17.51
N GLY A 101 3.35 -14.96 18.40
CA GLY A 101 2.00 -14.40 18.48
C GLY A 101 1.58 -13.51 17.30
N ILE A 102 2.51 -13.23 16.38
CA ILE A 102 2.26 -12.42 15.18
C ILE A 102 1.99 -13.31 13.96
N LEU A 103 2.60 -14.50 13.92
CA LEU A 103 2.69 -15.33 12.72
C LEU A 103 1.32 -15.73 12.15
N ALA A 104 0.36 -16.04 13.03
CA ALA A 104 -0.99 -16.40 12.63
C ALA A 104 -1.73 -15.22 11.98
N SER A 105 -1.68 -14.06 12.64
CA SER A 105 -2.30 -12.83 12.13
C SER A 105 -1.66 -12.38 10.81
N ASN A 106 -0.34 -12.51 10.68
CA ASN A 106 0.35 -12.23 9.42
C ASN A 106 -0.13 -13.13 8.28
N GLY A 107 -0.37 -14.43 8.54
CA GLY A 107 -0.92 -15.36 7.55
C GLY A 107 -2.25 -14.86 6.98
N LEU A 108 -3.18 -14.52 7.86
CA LEU A 108 -4.47 -13.94 7.51
C LEU A 108 -4.33 -12.63 6.73
N TRP A 109 -3.52 -11.70 7.23
CA TRP A 109 -3.28 -10.41 6.56
C TRP A 109 -2.67 -10.59 5.18
N PHE A 110 -1.70 -11.48 5.01
CA PHE A 110 -1.14 -11.77 3.70
C PHE A 110 -2.19 -12.29 2.72
N VAL A 111 -3.13 -13.13 3.16
CA VAL A 111 -4.22 -13.64 2.30
C VAL A 111 -5.15 -12.49 1.91
N LEU A 112 -5.61 -11.67 2.86
CA LEU A 112 -6.52 -10.55 2.60
C LEU A 112 -5.87 -9.44 1.76
N ILE A 113 -4.61 -9.09 2.03
CA ILE A 113 -3.84 -8.12 1.23
C ILE A 113 -3.66 -8.63 -0.19
N THR A 114 -3.39 -9.93 -0.37
CA THR A 114 -3.29 -10.51 -1.71
C THR A 114 -4.64 -10.49 -2.43
N ALA A 115 -5.74 -10.73 -1.71
CA ALA A 115 -7.08 -10.61 -2.28
C ALA A 115 -7.34 -9.17 -2.76
N LEU A 116 -7.06 -8.15 -1.93
CA LEU A 116 -7.17 -6.75 -2.31
C LEU A 116 -6.37 -6.42 -3.57
N ILE A 117 -5.15 -6.95 -3.70
CA ILE A 117 -4.27 -6.64 -4.83
C ILE A 117 -4.64 -7.43 -6.09
N GLU A 118 -5.01 -8.71 -5.98
CA GLU A 118 -5.19 -9.61 -7.13
C GLU A 118 -6.65 -9.81 -7.57
N TRP A 119 -7.64 -9.56 -6.72
CA TRP A 119 -9.05 -9.72 -7.10
C TRP A 119 -9.53 -8.60 -8.04
N PRO A 120 -10.58 -8.82 -8.85
CA PRO A 120 -11.16 -7.76 -9.69
C PRO A 120 -11.53 -6.51 -8.89
N CYS A 121 -11.41 -5.32 -9.49
CA CYS A 121 -11.65 -4.04 -8.81
C CYS A 121 -13.09 -3.93 -8.26
N GLU A 122 -14.04 -4.59 -8.90
CA GLU A 122 -15.45 -4.64 -8.51
C GLU A 122 -15.66 -5.33 -7.15
N ARG A 123 -14.70 -6.16 -6.71
CA ARG A 123 -14.76 -6.88 -5.42
C ARG A 123 -14.05 -6.15 -4.28
N ILE A 124 -13.40 -5.01 -4.54
CA ILE A 124 -12.65 -4.28 -3.50
C ILE A 124 -13.60 -3.76 -2.41
N ALA A 125 -14.79 -3.27 -2.78
CA ALA A 125 -15.79 -2.82 -1.80
C ALA A 125 -16.20 -3.94 -0.83
N ASP A 126 -16.39 -5.17 -1.33
CA ASP A 126 -16.72 -6.34 -0.51
C ASP A 126 -15.60 -6.66 0.48
N LEU A 127 -14.34 -6.63 0.03
CA LEU A 127 -13.17 -6.89 0.87
C LEU A 127 -12.98 -5.80 1.94
N LEU A 128 -13.26 -4.53 1.61
CA LEU A 128 -13.24 -3.44 2.59
C LEU A 128 -14.36 -3.61 3.63
N ALA A 129 -15.56 -4.02 3.21
CA ALA A 129 -16.65 -4.35 4.13
C ALA A 129 -16.31 -5.52 5.07
N LEU A 130 -15.60 -6.53 4.56
CA LEU A 130 -15.05 -7.62 5.38
C LEU A 130 -14.05 -7.10 6.42
N LEU A 131 -13.14 -6.19 6.05
CA LEU A 131 -12.22 -5.57 7.02
C LEU A 131 -12.97 -4.76 8.08
N ASP A 132 -13.99 -3.98 7.68
CA ASP A 132 -14.85 -3.24 8.61
C ASP A 132 -15.63 -4.19 9.55
N ALA A 133 -16.00 -5.38 9.08
CA ALA A 133 -16.61 -6.42 9.91
C ALA A 133 -15.59 -7.06 10.88
N ILE A 134 -14.37 -7.35 10.42
CA ILE A 134 -13.27 -7.85 11.27
C ILE A 134 -12.97 -6.86 12.41
N ALA A 135 -12.93 -5.56 12.12
CA ALA A 135 -12.70 -4.54 13.15
C ALA A 135 -13.74 -4.53 14.27
N ARG A 136 -14.96 -5.02 13.99
CA ARG A 136 -16.08 -5.10 14.94
C ARG A 136 -16.10 -6.41 15.75
N ILE A 137 -15.21 -7.36 15.45
CA ILE A 137 -15.12 -8.61 16.21
C ILE A 137 -14.66 -8.31 17.64
N PRO A 138 -15.44 -8.70 18.67
CA PRO A 138 -15.13 -8.38 20.06
C PRO A 138 -13.99 -9.23 20.64
N ASP A 139 -13.66 -10.34 19.98
CA ASP A 139 -12.65 -11.28 20.41
C ASP A 139 -11.25 -10.65 20.43
N LYS A 140 -10.40 -11.17 21.32
CA LYS A 140 -8.99 -10.80 21.42
C LYS A 140 -8.14 -11.80 20.64
N ILE A 141 -7.01 -11.32 20.14
CA ILE A 141 -6.05 -12.18 19.44
C ILE A 141 -5.44 -13.16 20.42
N HIS A 142 -5.42 -14.44 20.04
CA HIS A 142 -4.90 -15.54 20.83
C HIS A 142 -5.44 -15.59 22.27
N LYS A 143 -6.76 -15.53 22.46
CA LYS A 143 -7.42 -15.45 23.77
C LYS A 143 -6.98 -14.26 24.64
N GLY A 144 -6.36 -13.25 24.04
CA GLY A 144 -5.78 -12.11 24.73
C GLY A 144 -4.37 -12.32 25.28
N GLU A 145 -3.66 -13.37 24.87
CA GLU A 145 -2.27 -13.63 25.26
C GLU A 145 -1.28 -12.63 24.63
N VAL A 146 -1.64 -11.99 23.50
CA VAL A 146 -0.80 -10.98 22.85
C VAL A 146 -1.17 -9.59 23.33
N ILE A 147 -0.17 -8.90 23.90
CA ILE A 147 -0.30 -7.58 24.52
C ILE A 147 0.31 -6.51 23.62
N GLY A 148 -0.36 -5.36 23.51
CA GLY A 148 0.13 -4.20 22.77
C GLY A 148 1.13 -3.36 23.56
N ASP A 149 2.05 -2.72 22.83
CA ASP A 149 3.18 -1.98 23.39
C ASP A 149 2.78 -0.69 24.13
N GLU A 150 1.69 -0.02 23.72
CA GLU A 150 1.37 1.33 24.19
C GLU A 150 0.73 1.35 25.58
N HIS A 151 -0.15 0.39 25.89
CA HIS A 151 -0.97 0.41 27.10
C HIS A 151 -1.01 -0.91 27.88
N GLY A 152 -0.35 -1.96 27.40
CA GLY A 152 -0.40 -3.27 28.05
C GLY A 152 -1.75 -3.98 27.88
N ASP A 153 -2.62 -3.48 27.00
CA ASP A 153 -3.91 -4.09 26.68
C ASP A 153 -3.76 -5.24 25.69
N ALA A 154 -4.62 -6.24 25.82
CA ALA A 154 -4.70 -7.33 24.86
C ALA A 154 -5.14 -6.83 23.48
N LEU A 155 -4.38 -7.20 22.45
CA LEU A 155 -4.63 -6.83 21.07
C LEU A 155 -6.02 -7.31 20.61
N SER A 156 -6.76 -6.41 19.96
CA SER A 156 -8.04 -6.68 19.31
C SER A 156 -7.96 -6.50 17.81
N TRP A 157 -8.93 -7.08 17.10
CA TRP A 157 -9.07 -6.96 15.65
C TRP A 157 -9.31 -5.52 15.17
N SER A 158 -9.96 -4.69 16.00
CA SER A 158 -10.20 -3.26 15.72
C SER A 158 -8.94 -2.44 15.45
N GLY A 159 -7.78 -2.88 15.95
CA GLY A 159 -6.51 -2.18 15.75
C GLY A 159 -5.71 -2.68 14.56
N PHE A 160 -6.22 -3.65 13.79
CA PHE A 160 -5.52 -4.30 12.67
C PHE A 160 -4.04 -4.57 12.94
N PRO A 161 -3.72 -5.24 14.06
CA PRO A 161 -2.34 -5.34 14.52
C PRO A 161 -1.49 -6.04 13.47
N TYR A 162 -0.35 -5.42 13.15
CA TYR A 162 0.63 -5.88 12.16
C TYR A 162 0.16 -5.86 10.69
N PHE A 163 -1.06 -5.41 10.39
CA PHE A 163 -1.57 -5.34 9.02
C PHE A 163 -0.65 -4.49 8.12
N ALA A 164 -0.29 -3.30 8.58
CA ALA A 164 0.60 -2.40 7.84
C ALA A 164 1.99 -3.00 7.57
N LEU A 165 2.49 -3.90 8.43
CA LEU A 165 3.79 -4.57 8.21
C LEU A 165 3.74 -5.56 7.04
N SER A 166 2.54 -6.04 6.68
CA SER A 166 2.32 -6.96 5.56
C SER A 166 1.98 -6.23 4.26
N TRP A 167 1.79 -4.91 4.31
CA TRP A 167 1.48 -4.09 3.14
C TRP A 167 2.71 -3.90 2.24
N PRO A 168 2.58 -3.91 0.90
CA PRO A 168 3.71 -3.70 0.01
C PRO A 168 4.11 -2.21 -0.08
N ASP A 169 5.18 -1.83 0.63
CA ASP A 169 5.64 -0.42 0.68
C ASP A 169 6.67 -0.04 -0.41
N ASP A 170 7.22 -0.99 -1.17
CA ASP A 170 8.48 -0.80 -1.91
C ASP A 170 8.36 -0.48 -3.41
N LEU A 171 7.19 -0.13 -3.93
CA LEU A 171 7.03 0.16 -5.36
C LEU A 171 7.09 1.67 -5.64
N GLN A 172 8.25 2.19 -6.07
CA GLN A 172 8.38 3.57 -6.59
C GLN A 172 8.22 3.61 -8.12
N PRO A 173 7.55 4.63 -8.68
CA PRO A 173 7.32 4.72 -10.13
C PRO A 173 8.58 4.68 -10.99
N GLY A 174 9.68 5.33 -10.59
CA GLY A 174 10.93 5.27 -11.35
C GLY A 174 11.55 3.88 -11.37
N GLN A 175 11.44 3.11 -10.28
CA GLN A 175 11.86 1.71 -10.24
C GLN A 175 11.02 0.87 -11.21
N ILE A 176 9.70 1.09 -11.24
CA ILE A 176 8.79 0.43 -12.19
C ILE A 176 9.19 0.75 -13.63
N CYS A 177 9.42 2.02 -13.98
CA CYS A 177 9.83 2.40 -15.32
C CYS A 177 11.19 1.80 -15.73
N ARG A 178 12.11 1.65 -14.77
CA ARG A 178 13.41 1.02 -15.00
C ARG A 178 13.30 -0.48 -15.23
N GLN A 179 12.45 -1.15 -14.47
CA GLN A 179 12.29 -2.60 -14.52
C GLN A 179 11.38 -3.04 -15.69
N CYS A 180 10.38 -2.23 -16.06
CA CYS A 180 9.47 -2.42 -17.19
C CYS A 180 9.78 -1.43 -18.33
N PRO A 181 10.85 -1.66 -19.13
CA PRO A 181 11.18 -0.77 -20.26
C PRO A 181 10.20 -0.90 -21.44
N ASP A 182 9.48 -2.02 -21.54
CA ASP A 182 8.45 -2.24 -22.55
C ASP A 182 7.16 -1.48 -22.21
N ALA A 183 6.54 -0.85 -23.21
CA ALA A 183 5.36 -0.01 -23.02
C ALA A 183 4.14 -0.78 -22.49
N ALA A 184 3.90 -2.01 -22.95
CA ALA A 184 2.79 -2.83 -22.48
C ALA A 184 3.03 -3.31 -21.04
N ALA A 185 4.25 -3.77 -20.73
CA ALA A 185 4.63 -4.15 -19.38
C ALA A 185 4.55 -2.95 -18.40
N ARG A 186 4.97 -1.75 -18.83
CA ARG A 186 4.85 -0.51 -18.05
C ARG A 186 3.39 -0.16 -17.81
N ALA A 187 2.52 -0.27 -18.81
CA ALA A 187 1.10 0.01 -18.66
C ALA A 187 0.42 -0.93 -17.64
N LEU A 188 0.73 -2.23 -17.69
CA LEU A 188 0.22 -3.21 -16.72
C LEU A 188 0.75 -2.94 -15.30
N ALA A 189 2.05 -2.64 -15.17
CA ALA A 189 2.64 -2.31 -13.88
C ALA A 189 2.08 -1.00 -13.30
N ARG A 190 1.82 -0.01 -14.16
CA ARG A 190 1.15 1.24 -13.79
C ARG A 190 -0.24 0.99 -13.26
N ARG A 191 -1.05 0.19 -13.97
CA ARG A 191 -2.41 -0.17 -13.52
C ARG A 191 -2.39 -0.84 -12.16
N LEU A 192 -1.48 -1.78 -11.93
CA LEU A 192 -1.32 -2.45 -10.63
C LEU A 192 -0.88 -1.46 -9.54
N TYR A 193 0.11 -0.60 -9.83
CA TYR A 193 0.57 0.43 -8.89
C TYR A 193 -0.57 1.37 -8.48
N LEU A 194 -1.33 1.89 -9.45
CA LEU A 194 -2.42 2.81 -9.18
C LEU A 194 -3.54 2.14 -8.39
N LYS A 195 -3.87 0.87 -8.71
CA LYS A 195 -4.80 0.08 -7.91
C LYS A 195 -4.33 -0.05 -6.45
N ILE A 196 -3.05 -0.37 -6.23
CA ILE A 196 -2.49 -0.49 -4.87
C ILE A 196 -2.62 0.86 -4.15
N ARG A 197 -2.31 1.98 -4.79
CA ARG A 197 -2.40 3.33 -4.17
C ARG A 197 -3.83 3.76 -3.87
N ASP A 198 -4.79 3.41 -4.71
CA ASP A 198 -6.22 3.63 -4.45
C ASP A 198 -6.67 2.84 -3.21
N ILE A 199 -6.37 1.53 -3.16
CA ILE A 199 -6.71 0.69 -2.01
C ILE A 199 -6.03 1.21 -0.74
N GLU A 200 -4.75 1.56 -0.82
CA GLU A 200 -3.98 2.10 0.30
C GLU A 200 -4.64 3.37 0.87
N ALA A 201 -5.06 4.31 0.01
CA ALA A 201 -5.77 5.51 0.43
C ALA A 201 -7.13 5.19 1.08
N GLN A 202 -7.86 4.19 0.58
CA GLN A 202 -9.13 3.74 1.15
C GLN A 202 -8.97 3.03 2.51
N LEU A 203 -7.85 2.33 2.72
CA LEU A 203 -7.50 1.67 3.99
C LEU A 203 -7.14 2.71 5.07
N VAL A 204 -6.44 3.79 4.69
CA VAL A 204 -6.17 4.92 5.60
C VAL A 204 -7.47 5.60 6.03
N ALA A 205 -8.36 5.88 5.08
CA ALA A 205 -9.64 6.52 5.37
C ALA A 205 -10.55 5.68 6.30
N ARG A 206 -10.32 4.36 6.37
CA ARG A 206 -11.01 3.42 7.26
C ARG A 206 -10.24 3.13 8.55
N HIS A 207 -9.10 3.77 8.78
CA HIS A 207 -8.21 3.54 9.92
C HIS A 207 -7.71 2.09 10.03
N VAL A 208 -7.68 1.35 8.92
CA VAL A 208 -7.01 0.04 8.84
C VAL A 208 -5.49 0.23 8.86
N MET A 209 -5.02 1.32 8.25
CA MET A 209 -3.63 1.76 8.25
C MET A 209 -3.55 3.23 8.66
N GLY A 210 -2.44 3.64 9.25
CA GLY A 210 -2.15 5.06 9.47
C GLY A 210 -1.57 5.70 8.21
N MET A 211 -1.75 7.01 8.05
CA MET A 211 -1.09 7.77 6.99
C MET A 211 0.43 7.69 7.14
N SER A 212 1.08 7.03 6.19
CA SER A 212 2.53 6.80 6.25
C SER A 212 3.31 8.02 5.78
N ARG A 213 4.57 8.12 6.24
CA ARG A 213 5.50 9.13 5.70
C ARG A 213 5.72 8.95 4.19
N GLN A 214 5.64 7.73 3.68
CA GLN A 214 5.86 7.46 2.27
C GLN A 214 4.75 8.07 1.40
N MET A 215 3.49 8.06 1.86
CA MET A 215 2.38 8.71 1.14
C MET A 215 2.60 10.20 0.98
N ILE A 216 2.99 10.89 2.06
CA ILE A 216 3.27 12.32 2.01
C ILE A 216 4.53 12.60 1.20
N ARG A 217 5.54 11.73 1.29
CA ARG A 217 6.72 11.80 0.41
C ARG A 217 6.31 11.73 -1.07
N THR A 218 5.36 10.88 -1.45
CA THR A 218 4.81 10.82 -2.81
C THR A 218 4.18 12.14 -3.24
N VAL A 219 3.41 12.82 -2.38
CA VAL A 219 2.87 14.16 -2.67
C VAL A 219 3.99 15.18 -2.90
N ILE A 220 4.99 15.18 -2.02
CA ILE A 220 6.16 16.07 -2.12
C ILE A 220 6.93 15.80 -3.42
N CYS A 221 7.21 14.54 -3.75
CA CYS A 221 7.84 14.16 -5.02
C CYS A 221 7.02 14.66 -6.21
N ALA A 222 5.70 14.47 -6.19
CA ALA A 222 4.84 14.82 -7.32
C ALA A 222 4.76 16.34 -7.56
N LEU A 223 4.71 17.13 -6.48
CA LEU A 223 4.32 18.54 -6.54
C LEU A 223 5.48 19.51 -6.26
N GLU A 224 6.43 19.16 -5.40
CA GLU A 224 7.46 20.09 -4.89
C GLU A 224 8.83 19.95 -5.52
N THR A 225 9.12 18.87 -6.25
CA THR A 225 10.44 18.71 -6.85
C THR A 225 10.54 19.56 -8.11
N ASP A 226 11.48 20.50 -8.09
CA ASP A 226 11.79 21.32 -9.26
C ASP A 226 12.35 20.42 -10.37
N LYS A 227 11.55 20.21 -11.43
CA LYS A 227 12.05 19.68 -12.69
C LYS A 227 13.05 20.70 -13.24
N LYS A 228 14.33 20.56 -12.92
CA LYS A 228 15.34 21.17 -13.78
C LYS A 228 15.27 20.49 -15.14
N ASP A 229 14.65 21.19 -16.08
CA ASP A 229 15.04 21.25 -17.48
C ASP A 229 15.57 19.93 -18.05
N VAL A 230 14.66 18.99 -18.28
CA VAL A 230 14.74 18.34 -19.58
C VAL A 230 13.68 19.07 -20.37
N ASP A 231 14.13 19.76 -21.41
CA ASP A 231 13.33 20.46 -22.41
C ASP A 231 11.98 19.77 -22.58
N GLY A 232 10.90 20.52 -22.75
CA GLY A 232 9.53 20.02 -22.89
C GLY A 232 9.26 19.09 -24.09
N SER A 233 10.20 18.21 -24.46
CA SER A 233 9.95 16.97 -25.14
C SER A 233 9.46 15.91 -24.15
N ASP A 234 8.56 15.06 -24.64
CA ASP A 234 8.05 13.87 -23.95
C ASP A 234 9.15 12.91 -23.45
N ASP A 235 10.40 13.09 -23.90
CA ASP A 235 11.54 12.24 -23.59
C ASP A 235 11.99 12.34 -22.12
N ALA A 236 11.73 13.47 -21.45
CA ALA A 236 12.06 13.71 -20.04
C ALA A 236 11.40 12.72 -19.08
N GLN A 237 10.17 12.30 -19.39
CA GLN A 237 9.39 11.34 -18.61
C GLN A 237 9.76 9.88 -18.92
N GLN A 238 10.60 9.65 -19.94
CA GLN A 238 11.01 8.33 -20.41
C GLN A 238 12.49 8.02 -20.15
N VAL A 239 13.26 8.93 -19.55
CA VAL A 239 14.65 8.63 -19.20
C VAL A 239 14.68 7.53 -18.14
N VAL A 240 15.04 6.32 -18.55
CA VAL A 240 15.24 5.19 -17.66
C VAL A 240 16.35 5.55 -16.66
N ALA A 241 16.03 5.56 -15.37
CA ALA A 241 17.00 5.88 -14.34
C ALA A 241 18.22 4.95 -14.40
N PRO A 242 19.46 5.47 -14.28
CA PRO A 242 20.69 4.70 -14.48
C PRO A 242 20.99 3.72 -13.35
N ASN A 243 20.46 3.95 -12.14
CA ASN A 243 20.57 3.03 -11.01
C ASN A 243 19.33 3.11 -10.09
N GLU A 244 19.27 2.20 -9.11
CA GLU A 244 18.14 2.08 -8.18
C GLU A 244 17.95 3.33 -7.31
N ALA A 245 19.03 3.95 -6.86
CA ALA A 245 18.97 5.16 -6.03
C ALA A 245 18.36 6.33 -6.81
N VAL A 246 18.71 6.50 -8.08
CA VAL A 246 18.10 7.52 -8.94
C VAL A 246 16.65 7.17 -9.29
N ALA A 247 16.35 5.89 -9.51
CA ALA A 247 15.00 5.42 -9.81
C ALA A 247 14.03 5.65 -8.63
N TYR A 248 14.53 5.55 -7.40
CA TYR A 248 13.75 5.76 -6.18
C TYR A 248 13.18 7.18 -6.07
N ASP A 249 13.95 8.19 -6.46
CA ASP A 249 13.56 9.61 -6.39
C ASP A 249 13.04 10.17 -7.73
N GLN A 250 12.95 9.34 -8.77
CA GLN A 250 12.48 9.79 -10.08
C GLN A 250 10.98 10.08 -10.07
N VAL A 251 10.63 11.29 -10.52
CA VAL A 251 9.24 11.73 -10.64
C VAL A 251 8.67 11.34 -12.00
N VAL A 252 7.60 10.55 -11.96
CA VAL A 252 6.90 9.99 -13.12
C VAL A 252 5.42 10.37 -13.02
N LEU A 253 5.00 11.44 -13.69
CA LEU A 253 3.72 12.13 -13.38
C LEU A 253 2.47 11.28 -13.64
N ASP A 254 2.47 10.46 -14.69
CA ASP A 254 1.39 9.51 -15.01
C ASP A 254 1.17 8.48 -13.91
N PHE A 255 2.14 8.24 -13.02
CA PHE A 255 1.96 7.43 -11.82
C PHE A 255 1.63 8.29 -10.59
N HIS A 256 2.41 9.34 -10.38
CA HIS A 256 2.37 10.11 -9.14
C HIS A 256 1.09 10.94 -9.00
N ILE A 257 0.64 11.62 -10.05
CA ILE A 257 -0.51 12.52 -9.96
C ILE A 257 -1.81 11.76 -9.69
N PRO A 258 -2.11 10.63 -10.37
CA PRO A 258 -3.26 9.81 -9.99
C PRO A 258 -3.16 9.24 -8.56
N ALA A 259 -1.97 8.81 -8.11
CA ALA A 259 -1.79 8.35 -6.73
C ALA A 259 -2.06 9.47 -5.69
N VAL A 260 -1.60 10.70 -5.97
CA VAL A 260 -1.91 11.88 -5.15
C VAL A 260 -3.40 12.19 -5.15
N ALA A 261 -4.07 12.05 -6.30
CA ALA A 261 -5.50 12.26 -6.42
C ALA A 261 -6.29 11.29 -5.53
N PHE A 262 -5.94 10.00 -5.50
CA PHE A 262 -6.56 9.05 -4.58
C PHE A 262 -6.36 9.44 -3.11
N LEU A 263 -5.14 9.83 -2.73
CA LEU A 263 -4.86 10.24 -1.35
C LEU A 263 -5.74 11.43 -0.93
N PHE A 264 -5.86 12.46 -1.77
CA PHE A 264 -6.73 13.61 -1.46
C PHE A 264 -8.21 13.26 -1.52
N GLN A 265 -8.64 12.44 -2.48
CA GLN A 265 -10.04 12.02 -2.59
C GLN A 265 -10.58 11.44 -1.29
N TYR A 266 -9.81 10.57 -0.62
CA TYR A 266 -10.25 9.91 0.60
C TYR A 266 -9.76 10.59 1.88
N ASN A 267 -8.61 11.28 1.86
CA ASN A 267 -7.91 11.72 3.07
C ASN A 267 -7.50 13.20 3.06
N VAL A 268 -8.09 14.06 2.23
CA VAL A 268 -7.75 15.50 2.16
C VAL A 268 -7.70 16.16 3.54
N ARG A 269 -8.65 15.82 4.44
CA ARG A 269 -8.72 16.37 5.79
C ARG A 269 -7.49 16.01 6.61
N GLU A 270 -7.14 14.73 6.64
CA GLU A 270 -5.99 14.24 7.40
C GLU A 270 -4.67 14.78 6.82
N VAL A 271 -4.55 14.90 5.50
CA VAL A 271 -3.37 15.52 4.88
C VAL A 271 -3.28 17.00 5.25
N TYR A 272 -4.39 17.74 5.20
CA TYR A 272 -4.44 19.14 5.59
C TYR A 272 -4.05 19.33 7.07
N ASP A 273 -4.63 18.53 7.96
CA ASP A 273 -4.32 18.58 9.39
C ASP A 273 -2.84 18.30 9.66
N LEU A 274 -2.28 17.29 8.98
CA LEU A 274 -0.87 16.96 9.09
C LEU A 274 0.04 18.09 8.57
N VAL A 275 -0.26 18.64 7.40
CA VAL A 275 0.61 19.60 6.71
C VAL A 275 0.45 21.00 7.25
N VAL A 276 -0.78 21.49 7.39
CA VAL A 276 -1.10 22.88 7.70
C VAL A 276 -1.30 23.11 9.19
N VAL A 277 -2.16 22.31 9.83
CA VAL A 277 -2.55 22.55 11.24
C VAL A 277 -1.44 22.17 12.21
N ARG A 278 -0.84 21.00 12.00
CA ARG A 278 0.21 20.46 12.89
C ARG A 278 1.62 20.87 12.47
N ASP A 279 1.79 21.43 11.28
CA ASP A 279 3.09 21.65 10.64
C ASP A 279 3.99 20.39 10.73
N GLY A 280 3.38 19.21 10.52
CA GLY A 280 3.97 17.89 10.77
C GLY A 280 5.17 17.54 9.88
N LEU A 281 5.51 18.43 8.95
CA LEU A 281 6.67 18.33 8.07
C LEU A 281 7.84 19.21 8.51
N ARG A 282 7.68 20.04 9.55
CA ARG A 282 8.75 20.90 10.07
C ARG A 282 9.98 20.13 10.55
N ASP A 283 9.75 18.99 11.19
CA ASP A 283 10.82 18.14 11.74
C ASP A 283 11.38 17.13 10.73
N TRP A 284 10.88 17.13 9.50
CA TRP A 284 11.42 16.25 8.46
C TRP A 284 12.84 16.70 8.12
N THR A 285 13.80 15.83 8.47
CA THR A 285 15.20 16.09 8.16
C THR A 285 15.42 16.16 6.65
N ARG A 286 16.55 16.74 6.22
CA ARG A 286 16.97 16.70 4.81
C ARG A 286 17.00 15.28 4.22
N ARG A 287 17.23 14.25 5.03
CA ARG A 287 17.20 12.84 4.60
C ARG A 287 15.79 12.29 4.39
N SER A 288 14.80 12.91 5.02
CA SER A 288 13.39 12.52 4.94
C SER A 288 12.68 13.16 3.73
N MET A 289 13.18 14.32 3.29
CA MET A 289 12.70 15.01 2.10
C MET A 289 13.28 14.38 0.82
N PRO A 290 12.50 14.29 -0.27
CA PRO A 290 13.03 13.97 -1.60
C PRO A 290 14.09 14.98 -2.05
N ASP A 291 15.03 14.50 -2.87
CA ASP A 291 16.00 15.38 -3.51
C ASP A 291 15.28 16.38 -4.44
N GLY A 292 15.68 17.66 -4.36
CA GLY A 292 15.04 18.72 -5.13
C GLY A 292 13.70 19.22 -4.59
N ALA A 293 13.21 18.69 -3.46
CA ALA A 293 12.00 19.20 -2.82
C ALA A 293 12.19 20.66 -2.38
N ARG A 294 11.20 21.48 -2.71
CA ARG A 294 11.17 22.90 -2.37
C ARG A 294 11.09 23.10 -0.86
N ARG A 295 11.65 24.23 -0.38
CA ARG A 295 11.53 24.65 1.02
C ARG A 295 10.36 25.62 1.18
N PHE A 296 9.64 25.44 2.26
CA PHE A 296 8.50 26.28 2.64
C PHE A 296 8.71 26.80 4.06
N GLU A 297 8.18 27.99 4.33
CA GLU A 297 8.24 28.61 5.66
C GLU A 297 7.24 27.94 6.62
N ASP A 298 6.07 27.57 6.10
CA ASP A 298 5.01 26.89 6.84
C ASP A 298 4.18 25.96 5.93
N GLY A 299 3.33 25.16 6.56
CA GLY A 299 2.39 24.26 5.90
C GLY A 299 1.35 24.96 5.02
N ALA A 300 0.86 26.14 5.41
CA ALA A 300 -0.17 26.87 4.66
C ALA A 300 0.36 27.33 3.29
N THR A 301 1.58 27.86 3.27
CA THR A 301 2.28 28.27 2.04
C THR A 301 2.57 27.07 1.15
N ARG A 302 2.89 25.91 1.75
CA ARG A 302 3.05 24.64 1.02
C ARG A 302 1.74 24.18 0.39
N TRP A 303 0.63 24.24 1.13
CA TRP A 303 -0.69 23.86 0.65
C TRP A 303 -1.11 24.69 -0.58
N VAL A 304 -1.03 26.03 -0.47
CA VAL A 304 -1.33 26.94 -1.59
C VAL A 304 -0.44 26.66 -2.81
N PHE A 305 0.81 26.28 -2.58
CA PHE A 305 1.70 25.88 -3.66
C PHE A 305 1.26 24.57 -4.33
N TRP A 306 0.84 23.55 -3.55
CA TRP A 306 0.29 22.30 -4.09
C TRP A 306 -0.95 22.55 -4.95
N GLU A 307 -1.88 23.39 -4.48
CA GLU A 307 -3.07 23.78 -5.25
C GLU A 307 -2.69 24.43 -6.57
N ARG A 308 -1.78 25.42 -6.54
CA ARG A 308 -1.31 26.08 -7.76
C ARG A 308 -0.68 25.08 -8.71
N ARG A 309 0.16 24.17 -8.20
CA ARG A 309 0.86 23.19 -9.02
C ARG A 309 -0.10 22.20 -9.68
N LEU A 310 -1.10 21.73 -8.96
CA LEU A 310 -2.17 20.91 -9.53
C LEU A 310 -2.97 21.70 -10.57
N GLY A 311 -3.23 22.99 -10.34
CA GLY A 311 -3.88 23.88 -11.32
C GLY A 311 -3.10 24.00 -12.63
N GLU A 312 -1.77 24.14 -12.55
CA GLU A 312 -0.89 24.13 -13.73
C GLU A 312 -0.96 22.80 -14.49
N LEU A 313 -0.99 21.68 -13.79
CA LEU A 313 -1.10 20.34 -14.40
C LEU A 313 -2.47 20.10 -15.03
N ALA A 314 -3.54 20.51 -14.35
CA ALA A 314 -4.91 20.46 -14.86
C ALA A 314 -5.12 21.35 -16.10
N GLY A 315 -4.46 22.52 -16.16
CA GLY A 315 -4.60 23.44 -17.28
C GLY A 315 -3.63 23.22 -18.44
N GLY A 316 -2.52 22.53 -18.23
CA GLY A 316 -1.38 22.52 -19.16
C GLY A 316 -0.74 21.16 -19.45
N SER A 317 -1.18 20.06 -18.84
CA SER A 317 -0.67 18.72 -19.16
C SER A 317 -1.20 18.23 -20.52
N ALA A 318 -0.32 17.70 -21.36
CA ALA A 318 -0.69 16.99 -22.59
C ALA A 318 -1.23 15.57 -22.32
N ASP A 319 -0.89 15.00 -21.17
CA ASP A 319 -1.41 13.72 -20.70
C ASP A 319 -2.78 13.92 -20.03
N GLU A 320 -3.81 13.36 -20.66
CA GLU A 320 -5.22 13.42 -20.25
C GLU A 320 -5.47 12.78 -18.88
N GLU A 321 -4.77 11.70 -18.53
CA GLU A 321 -4.94 11.04 -17.25
C GLU A 321 -4.31 11.86 -16.12
N VAL A 322 -3.13 12.44 -16.36
CA VAL A 322 -2.51 13.40 -15.43
C VAL A 322 -3.40 14.61 -15.24
N ARG A 323 -3.97 15.14 -16.33
CA ARG A 323 -4.87 16.29 -16.32
C ARG A 323 -6.11 16.01 -15.48
N GLY A 324 -6.84 14.94 -15.79
CA GLY A 324 -8.05 14.57 -15.05
C GLY A 324 -7.80 14.24 -13.58
N ALA A 325 -6.68 13.58 -13.27
CA ALA A 325 -6.29 13.32 -11.88
C ALA A 325 -5.96 14.61 -11.11
N ALA A 326 -5.27 15.57 -11.74
CA ALA A 326 -4.99 16.87 -11.12
C ALA A 326 -6.29 17.66 -10.86
N GLU A 327 -7.25 17.62 -11.79
CA GLU A 327 -8.59 18.20 -11.61
C GLU A 327 -9.34 17.55 -10.44
N ALA A 328 -9.31 16.22 -10.33
CA ALA A 328 -9.94 15.49 -9.23
C ALA A 328 -9.31 15.81 -7.86
N ALA A 329 -7.98 15.90 -7.82
CA ALA A 329 -7.22 16.30 -6.64
C ALA A 329 -7.64 17.71 -6.16
N LEU A 330 -7.70 18.69 -7.08
CA LEU A 330 -8.18 20.05 -6.79
C LEU A 330 -9.61 20.07 -6.28
N GLY A 331 -10.50 19.32 -6.92
CA GLY A 331 -11.90 19.20 -6.48
C GLY A 331 -11.98 18.71 -5.04
N SER A 332 -11.16 17.72 -4.68
CA SER A 332 -11.10 17.18 -3.31
C SER A 332 -10.54 18.19 -2.32
N MET A 333 -9.48 18.93 -2.69
CA MET A 333 -8.91 20.01 -1.88
C MET A 333 -9.94 21.12 -1.61
N ALA A 334 -10.66 21.58 -2.64
CA ALA A 334 -11.69 22.61 -2.52
C ALA A 334 -12.90 22.16 -1.67
N LEU A 335 -13.34 20.90 -1.82
CA LEU A 335 -14.38 20.32 -0.97
C LEU A 335 -13.93 20.24 0.49
N GLY A 336 -12.67 19.89 0.72
CA GLY A 336 -12.01 20.03 2.01
C GLY A 336 -12.22 21.45 2.53
N GLU A 337 -11.63 22.46 1.87
CA GLU A 337 -11.68 23.89 2.23
C GLU A 337 -13.08 24.44 2.56
N GLY A 338 -14.11 24.00 1.82
CA GLY A 338 -15.50 24.39 2.04
C GLY A 338 -16.06 23.97 3.39
N VAL A 339 -15.77 22.74 3.84
CA VAL A 339 -16.23 22.22 5.14
C VAL A 339 -15.62 23.00 6.31
N TRP A 340 -14.36 23.43 6.20
CA TRP A 340 -13.68 24.18 7.26
C TRP A 340 -14.21 25.60 7.46
N ARG A 341 -14.70 26.26 6.40
CA ARG A 341 -15.25 27.62 6.50
C ARG A 341 -16.60 27.66 7.22
N ASP A 342 -17.31 26.54 7.25
CA ASP A 342 -18.60 26.39 7.91
C ASP A 342 -18.44 25.91 9.38
N GLU A 343 -17.41 25.13 9.72
CA GLU A 343 -17.10 24.75 11.11
C GLU A 343 -16.47 25.89 11.95
N ALA A 344 -15.88 26.90 11.30
CA ALA A 344 -15.26 28.06 11.94
C ALA A 344 -16.21 29.27 12.13
N ARG A 345 -17.50 29.12 11.80
CA ARG A 345 -18.57 30.10 12.00
C ARG A 345 -19.53 29.63 13.08
#